data_AF-A0A2E8LFJ8-F1
#
_entry.id   AF-A0A2E8LFJ8-F1
#
_cell.length_a   1.000
_cell.length_b   1.000
_cell.length_c   1.000
_cell.angle_alpha   90.00
_cell.angle_beta   90.00
_cell.angle_gamma   90.00
#
_symmetry.space_group_name_H-M   'P 1'
#
loop_
_entity.id
_entity.type
_entity.pdbx_description
1 polymer ?
#
loop_
_entity_poly.entity_id
_entity_poly.type
_entity_poly.pdbx_seq_one_letter_code
_entity_poly.pdbx_strand_id
1 'polypeptide(L)'
;MPGDTRTHLARIAKKRKRDGGDLTKMRRALWRAVEAAEASMLDAAASGEAVAVLKAVHAITQASGAFARLVETGELETRLAELEASLAARPS
;
A
#
# COMPACT_ATOMS: atom_id res chain seq x y z
N MET A 1 -3.39 -26.34 -18.67
CA MET A 1 -4.60 -25.52 -18.87
C MET A 1 -4.20 -24.05 -18.75
N PRO A 2 -4.03 -23.31 -19.85
CA PRO A 2 -3.81 -21.87 -19.76
C PRO A 2 -5.14 -21.24 -19.32
N GLY A 3 -5.17 -20.76 -18.08
CA GLY A 3 -6.35 -20.10 -17.52
C GLY A 3 -6.72 -18.89 -18.37
N ASP A 4 -7.99 -18.82 -18.76
CA ASP A 4 -8.57 -17.85 -19.67
C ASP A 4 -8.19 -16.39 -19.32
N THR A 5 -7.19 -15.87 -20.05
CA THR A 5 -6.61 -14.54 -19.91
C THR A 5 -7.65 -13.43 -20.01
N ARG A 6 -8.76 -13.67 -20.73
CA ARG A 6 -9.86 -12.69 -20.86
C ARG A 6 -10.63 -12.52 -19.57
N THR A 7 -10.87 -13.61 -18.84
CA THR A 7 -11.54 -13.57 -17.54
C THR A 7 -10.69 -12.85 -16.49
N HIS A 8 -9.36 -12.99 -16.57
CA HIS A 8 -8.41 -12.25 -15.73
C HIS A 8 -8.44 -10.74 -16.04
N LEU A 9 -8.35 -10.36 -17.32
CA LEU A 9 -8.40 -8.95 -17.76
C LEU A 9 -9.73 -8.28 -17.41
N ALA A 10 -10.86 -8.98 -17.53
CA ALA A 10 -12.17 -8.47 -17.16
C ALA A 10 -12.30 -8.19 -15.65
N ARG A 11 -11.68 -9.01 -14.79
CA ARG A 11 -11.62 -8.76 -13.33
C ARG A 11 -10.79 -7.53 -13.01
N ILE A 12 -9.64 -7.35 -13.67
CA ILE A 12 -8.79 -6.16 -13.50
C ILE A 12 -9.54 -4.90 -13.90
N ALA A 13 -10.20 -4.90 -15.06
CA ALA A 13 -10.99 -3.77 -15.54
C ALA A 13 -12.15 -3.42 -14.58
N LYS A 14 -12.86 -4.44 -14.05
CA LYS A 14 -13.92 -4.24 -13.06
C LYS A 14 -13.42 -3.70 -11.73
N LYS A 15 -12.21 -4.09 -11.30
CA LYS A 15 -11.54 -3.57 -10.09
C LYS A 15 -11.11 -2.12 -10.27
N ARG A 16 -10.62 -1.73 -11.46
CA ARG A 16 -10.28 -0.34 -11.82
C ARG A 16 -11.50 0.59 -11.93
N LYS A 17 -12.69 0.05 -12.27
CA LYS A 17 -13.92 0.84 -12.51
C LYS A 17 -14.71 1.18 -11.25
N ARG A 18 -14.48 0.48 -10.13
CA ARG A 18 -14.92 0.97 -8.82
C ARG A 18 -13.97 2.09 -8.44
N ASP A 19 -14.47 3.28 -8.12
CA ASP A 19 -13.68 4.42 -7.61
C ASP A 19 -12.72 3.92 -6.52
N GLY A 20 -11.52 3.55 -6.93
CA GLY A 20 -10.65 2.61 -6.21
C GLY A 20 -9.82 3.31 -5.15
N GLY A 21 -10.35 4.40 -4.59
CA GLY A 21 -9.57 5.37 -3.84
C GLY A 21 -8.37 5.89 -4.65
N ASP A 22 -7.57 6.74 -4.01
CA ASP A 22 -6.29 7.16 -4.56
C ASP A 22 -5.19 6.55 -3.67
N LEU A 23 -4.48 5.57 -4.21
CA LEU A 23 -3.40 4.88 -3.48
C LEU A 23 -2.30 5.86 -3.07
N THR A 24 -2.08 6.94 -3.82
CA THR A 24 -1.14 8.00 -3.45
C THR A 24 -1.65 8.78 -2.25
N LYS A 25 -2.95 9.09 -2.19
CA LYS A 25 -3.56 9.67 -0.96
C LYS A 25 -3.46 8.71 0.21
N MET A 26 -3.71 7.41 0.01
CA MET A 26 -3.59 6.42 1.08
C MET A 26 -2.16 6.29 1.59
N ARG A 27 -1.16 6.29 0.70
CA ARG A 27 0.26 6.28 1.06
C ARG A 27 0.62 7.47 1.96
N ARG A 28 0.18 8.67 1.58
CA ARG A 28 0.38 9.88 2.39
C ARG A 28 -0.33 9.80 3.74
N ALA A 29 -1.55 9.25 3.77
CA ALA A 29 -2.30 9.09 5.02
C ALA A 29 -1.63 8.11 5.98
N LEU A 30 -1.13 6.98 5.48
CA LEU A 30 -0.40 6.00 6.27
C LEU A 30 0.91 6.58 6.82
N TRP A 31 1.65 7.34 6.01
CA TRP A 31 2.87 8.02 6.48
C TRP A 31 2.57 9.01 7.61
N ARG A 32 1.54 9.86 7.44
CA ARG A 32 1.11 10.78 8.49
C ARG A 32 0.65 10.06 9.76
N ALA A 33 0.04 8.88 9.63
CA ALA A 33 -0.35 8.08 10.78
C ALA A 33 0.87 7.57 11.56
N VAL A 34 1.96 7.20 10.88
CA VAL A 34 3.24 6.85 11.51
C VAL A 34 3.80 8.05 12.27
N GLU A 35 3.92 9.21 11.61
CA GLU A 35 4.44 10.44 12.22
C GLU A 35 3.63 10.86 13.46
N ALA A 36 2.29 10.80 13.38
CA ALA A 36 1.41 11.15 14.48
C ALA A 36 1.52 10.16 15.65
N ALA A 37 1.63 8.87 15.36
CA ALA A 37 1.82 7.84 16.38
C ALA A 37 3.20 7.96 17.05
N GLU A 38 4.24 8.31 16.30
CA GLU A 38 5.57 8.59 16.85
C GLU A 38 5.56 9.79 17.80
N ALA A 39 4.95 10.91 17.39
CA ALA A 39 4.79 12.07 18.27
C ALA A 39 4.05 11.68 19.57
N SER A 40 2.93 10.96 19.44
CA SER A 40 2.15 10.50 20.60
C SER A 40 2.94 9.54 21.50
N MET A 41 3.80 8.70 20.92
CA MET A 41 4.68 7.80 21.67
C MET A 41 5.69 8.58 22.51
N LEU A 42 6.30 9.61 21.94
CA LEU A 42 7.28 10.46 22.63
C LEU A 42 6.65 11.24 23.78
N ASP A 43 5.47 11.84 23.54
CA ASP A 43 4.73 12.57 24.57
C ASP A 43 4.29 11.65 25.73
N ALA A 44 3.81 10.44 25.41
CA ALA A 44 3.45 9.43 26.39
C ALA A 44 4.67 8.95 27.19
N ALA A 45 5.82 8.76 26.54
CA ALA A 45 7.05 8.35 27.19
C ALA A 45 7.55 9.43 28.16
N ALA A 46 7.51 10.70 27.75
CA ALA A 46 7.87 11.84 28.61
C ALA A 46 6.94 11.96 29.83
N SER A 47 5.68 11.57 29.68
CA SER A 47 4.67 11.60 30.76
C SER A 47 4.62 10.33 31.61
N GLY A 48 5.44 9.32 31.32
CA GLY A 48 5.47 8.05 32.07
C GLY A 48 4.28 7.11 31.77
N GLU A 49 3.54 7.35 30.69
CA GLU A 49 2.34 6.57 30.33
C GLU A 49 2.68 5.32 29.52
N ALA A 50 3.23 4.29 30.19
CA ALA A 50 3.72 3.07 29.52
C ALA A 50 2.69 2.38 28.61
N VAL A 51 1.40 2.36 29.00
CA VAL A 51 0.34 1.76 28.17
C VAL A 51 0.09 2.56 26.89
N ALA A 52 0.17 3.88 26.94
CA ALA A 52 0.01 4.73 25.77
C ALA A 52 1.20 4.56 24.81
N VAL A 53 2.42 4.43 25.33
CA VAL A 53 3.61 4.09 24.54
C VAL A 53 3.42 2.79 23.76
N LEU A 54 2.98 1.72 24.42
CA LEU A 54 2.77 0.42 23.75
C LEU A 54 1.69 0.49 22.66
N LYS A 55 0.63 1.26 22.88
CA LYS A 55 -0.41 1.50 21.86
C LYS A 55 0.13 2.25 20.65
N ALA A 56 0.96 3.26 20.89
CA ALA A 56 1.59 4.03 19.82
C ALA A 56 2.57 3.16 19.01
N VAL A 57 3.41 2.34 19.65
CA VAL A 57 4.28 1.36 18.99
C VAL A 57 3.49 0.37 18.13
N HIS A 58 2.36 -0.12 18.65
CA HIS A 58 1.48 -0.99 17.89
C HIS A 58 0.92 -0.28 16.65
N ALA A 59 0.44 0.95 16.79
CA ALA A 59 -0.08 1.75 15.68
C ALA A 59 0.99 2.00 14.61
N ILE A 60 2.22 2.35 15.00
CA ILE A 60 3.37 2.51 14.09
C ILE A 60 3.62 1.22 13.31
N THR A 61 3.65 0.08 13.99
CA THR A 61 3.88 -1.23 13.36
C THR A 61 2.79 -1.56 12.33
N GLN A 62 1.53 -1.33 12.68
CA GLN A 62 0.39 -1.58 11.78
C GLN A 62 0.44 -0.66 10.55
N ALA A 63 0.64 0.64 10.75
CA ALA A 63 0.68 1.61 9.67
C ALA A 63 1.89 1.38 8.74
N SER A 64 3.07 1.08 9.31
CA SER A 64 4.29 0.78 8.54
C SER A 64 4.13 -0.48 7.72
N GLY A 65 3.56 -1.55 8.28
CA GLY A 65 3.28 -2.79 7.55
C GLY A 65 2.28 -2.58 6.41
N ALA A 66 1.24 -1.76 6.62
CA ALA A 66 0.30 -1.40 5.56
C ALA A 66 0.95 -0.56 4.47
N PHE A 67 1.81 0.39 4.85
CA PHE A 67 2.56 1.23 3.91
C PHE A 67 3.50 0.41 3.03
N ALA A 68 4.27 -0.51 3.62
CA ALA A 68 5.19 -1.38 2.88
C ALA A 68 4.47 -2.20 1.81
N ARG A 69 3.34 -2.85 2.16
CA ARG A 69 2.53 -3.62 1.20
C ARG A 69 1.98 -2.75 0.06
N LEU A 70 1.60 -1.51 0.37
CA LEU A 70 1.10 -0.57 -0.63
C LEU A 70 2.19 -0.18 -1.64
N VAL A 71 3.40 0.07 -1.15
CA VAL A 71 4.57 0.38 -1.99
C VAL A 71 4.92 -0.81 -2.87
N GLU A 72 5.05 -2.00 -2.27
CA GLU A 72 5.36 -3.25 -3.00
C GLU A 72 4.33 -3.52 -4.09
N THR A 73 3.03 -3.35 -3.80
CA THR A 73 1.97 -3.51 -4.81
C THR A 73 2.15 -2.52 -5.96
N GLY A 74 2.48 -1.26 -5.67
CA GLY A 74 2.71 -0.24 -6.70
C GLY A 74 3.93 -0.53 -7.59
N GLU A 75 5.01 -1.04 -7.01
CA GLU A 75 6.21 -1.47 -7.76
C GLU A 75 5.89 -2.67 -8.66
N LEU A 76 5.13 -3.64 -8.16
CA LEU A 76 4.67 -4.79 -8.94
C LEU A 76 3.77 -4.38 -10.11
N GLU A 77 2.85 -3.44 -9.89
CA GLU A 77 1.99 -2.91 -10.96
C GLU A 77 2.80 -2.17 -12.04
N THR A 78 3.82 -1.41 -11.64
CA THR A 78 4.72 -0.71 -12.57
C THR A 78 5.51 -1.71 -13.41
N ARG A 79 6.13 -2.69 -12.76
CA ARG A 79 6.91 -3.74 -13.43
C ARG A 79 6.06 -4.59 -14.37
N LEU A 80 4.80 -4.88 -13.99
CA LEU A 80 3.86 -5.60 -14.84
C LEU A 80 3.54 -4.79 -16.11
N ALA A 81 3.28 -3.48 -15.97
CA ALA A 81 3.01 -2.61 -17.11
C ALA A 81 4.19 -2.51 -18.08
N GLU A 82 5.43 -2.46 -17.58
CA GLU A 82 6.65 -2.49 -18.39
C GLU A 82 6.80 -3.81 -19.18
N LEU A 83 6.49 -4.94 -18.53
CA LEU A 83 6.50 -6.25 -19.18
C LEU A 83 5.42 -6.36 -20.25
N GLU A 84 4.20 -5.91 -19.95
CA GLU A 84 3.08 -5.88 -20.91
C GLU A 84 3.42 -5.01 -22.13
N ALA A 85 4.02 -3.84 -21.92
CA ALA A 85 4.48 -2.96 -23.00
C ALA A 85 5.59 -3.62 -23.85
N SER A 86 6.55 -4.28 -23.20
CA SER A 86 7.65 -4.97 -23.89
C SER A 86 7.17 -6.15 -24.74
N LEU A 87 6.14 -6.87 -24.28
CA LEU A 87 5.52 -7.95 -25.05
C LEU A 87 4.73 -7.41 -26.23
N ALA A 88 4.02 -6.31 -26.07
CA ALA A 88 3.27 -5.66 -27.15
C ALA A 88 4.17 -5.07 -28.24
N ALA A 89 5.36 -4.60 -27.87
CA ALA A 89 6.35 -4.04 -28.80
C ALA A 89 7.20 -5.08 -29.53
N ARG A 90 7.09 -6.36 -29.17
CA ARG A 90 7.88 -7.42 -29.79
C ARG A 90 7.28 -7.74 -31.18
N PRO A 91 8.02 -7.55 -32.28
CA PRO A 91 7.54 -7.93 -33.61
C PRO A 91 7.34 -9.44 -33.68
N SER A 92 6.26 -9.86 -34.34
CA SER A 92 5.87 -11.27 -34.55
C SER A 92 6.91 -12.05 -35.34
#